data_AF-A0AA46TF90-F1
#
_entry.id   AF-A0AA46TF90-F1
#
_cell.length_a   1.000
_cell.length_b   1.000
_cell.length_c   1.000
_cell.angle_alpha   90.00
_cell.angle_beta   90.00
_cell.angle_gamma   90.00
#
_symmetry.space_group_name_H-M   'P 1'
#
loop_
_entity.id
_entity.type
_entity.pdbx_description
1 polymer ?
#
loop_
_entity_poly.entity_id
_entity_poly.type
_entity_poly.pdbx_seq_one_letter_code
_entity_poly.pdbx_strand_id
1 'polypeptide(L)'
;MAQDKDVISHIDDLIAEEHQLRERRQRGDIDRDDELDRLRAVETELDRCWDLLRQRRALRDAGSDPDAASARPADQVEGYLG
;
A
#
# COMPACT_ATOMS: atom_id res chain seq x y z
N MET A 1 1.48 2.01 -19.21
CA MET A 1 1.86 3.32 -18.61
C MET A 1 0.85 3.85 -17.59
N ALA A 2 -0.36 3.30 -17.45
CA ALA A 2 -1.33 3.72 -16.43
C ALA A 2 -0.97 3.22 -15.01
N GLN A 3 -0.43 2.01 -14.90
CA GLN A 3 -0.27 1.33 -13.62
C GLN A 3 0.68 2.03 -12.61
N ASP A 4 1.69 2.82 -13.03
CA ASP A 4 2.58 3.51 -12.07
C ASP A 4 1.81 4.63 -11.35
N LYS A 5 0.97 5.34 -12.10
CA LYS A 5 0.14 6.41 -11.55
C LYS A 5 -0.94 5.86 -10.63
N ASP A 6 -1.54 4.73 -11.01
CA ASP A 6 -2.55 4.06 -10.18
C ASP A 6 -1.95 3.64 -8.83
N VAL A 7 -0.71 3.13 -8.81
CA VAL A 7 0.00 2.75 -7.58
C VAL A 7 0.37 3.97 -6.73
N ILE A 8 0.79 5.07 -7.36
CA ILE A 8 1.05 6.33 -6.63
C ILE A 8 -0.25 6.89 -6.03
N SER A 9 -1.35 6.88 -6.77
CA SER A 9 -2.65 7.30 -6.24
C SER A 9 -3.10 6.43 -5.07
N HIS A 10 -2.87 5.11 -5.13
CA HIS A 10 -3.16 4.22 -4.02
C HIS A 10 -2.29 4.52 -2.79
N ILE A 11 -1.00 4.85 -2.98
CA ILE A 11 -0.14 5.33 -1.89
C ILE A 11 -0.69 6.62 -1.26
N ASP A 12 -1.17 7.57 -2.05
CA ASP A 12 -1.78 8.81 -1.53
C ASP A 12 -3.04 8.50 -0.70
N ASP A 13 -3.88 7.57 -1.15
CA ASP A 13 -5.07 7.12 -0.42
C ASP A 13 -4.70 6.48 0.94
N LEU A 14 -3.64 5.65 0.96
CA LEU A 14 -3.13 5.01 2.17
C LEU A 14 -2.59 6.02 3.19
N ILE A 15 -1.87 7.04 2.71
CA ILE A 15 -1.41 8.14 3.57
C ILE A 15 -2.60 8.93 4.12
N ALA A 16 -3.62 9.19 3.31
CA ALA A 16 -4.83 9.84 3.76
C ALA A 16 -5.56 9.02 4.83
N GLU A 17 -5.59 7.69 4.71
CA GLU A 17 -6.14 6.79 5.73
C GLU A 17 -5.36 6.88 7.05
N GLU A 18 -4.02 6.88 7.02
CA GLU A 18 -3.20 7.10 8.22
C GLU A 18 -3.58 8.40 8.94
N HIS A 19 -3.72 9.49 8.19
CA HIS A 19 -4.14 10.77 8.77
C HIS A 19 -5.52 10.69 9.42
N GLN A 20 -6.49 10.04 8.76
CA GLN A 20 -7.82 9.84 9.31
C GLN A 20 -7.81 8.97 10.58
N LEU A 21 -6.99 7.91 10.63
CA LEU A 21 -6.84 7.07 11.81
C LEU A 21 -6.34 7.89 13.01
N ARG A 22 -5.31 8.72 12.79
CA ARG A 22 -4.77 9.62 13.82
C ARG A 22 -5.81 10.64 14.29
N GLU A 23 -6.59 11.22 13.37
CA GLU A 23 -7.68 12.15 13.71
C GLU A 23 -8.79 11.47 14.54
N ARG A 24 -9.23 10.29 14.12
CA ARG A 24 -10.25 9.49 14.83
C ARG A 24 -9.78 9.12 16.23
N ARG A 25 -8.52 8.71 16.37
CA ARG A 25 -7.92 8.43 17.68
C ARG A 25 -7.83 9.68 18.55
N GLN A 26 -7.50 10.84 17.99
CA GLN A 26 -7.52 12.12 18.72
C GLN A 26 -8.92 12.51 19.20
N ARG A 27 -9.96 12.20 18.41
CA ARG A 27 -11.36 12.42 18.79
C ARG A 27 -11.88 11.40 19.81
N GLY A 28 -11.17 10.29 19.99
CA GLY A 28 -11.60 9.17 20.83
C GLY A 28 -12.60 8.23 20.15
N ASP A 29 -12.67 8.26 18.81
CA ASP A 29 -13.57 7.39 18.01
C ASP A 29 -13.02 5.96 17.89
N ILE A 30 -11.71 5.75 18.09
CA ILE A 30 -11.04 4.45 18.07
C ILE A 30 -10.04 4.35 19.22
N ASP A 31 -9.82 3.13 19.72
CA ASP A 31 -8.77 2.90 20.71
C ASP A 31 -7.39 2.83 20.05
N ARG A 32 -6.34 2.92 20.87
CA ARG A 32 -4.96 2.86 20.40
C ARG A 32 -4.63 1.52 19.75
N ASP A 33 -5.18 0.43 20.25
CA ASP A 33 -4.94 -0.90 19.67
C ASP A 33 -5.57 -1.02 18.27
N ASP A 34 -6.80 -0.51 18.09
CA ASP A 34 -7.47 -0.43 16.78
C ASP A 34 -6.72 0.47 15.79
N GLU A 35 -6.19 1.61 16.27
CA GLU A 35 -5.34 2.51 15.47
C GLU A 35 -4.07 1.78 14.99
N LEU A 36 -3.40 1.05 15.90
CA LEU A 36 -2.15 0.33 15.59
C LEU A 36 -2.37 -0.83 14.61
N ASP A 37 -3.44 -1.61 14.77
CA ASP A 37 -3.72 -2.72 13.86
C ASP A 37 -4.05 -2.24 12.46
N ARG A 38 -4.80 -1.14 12.31
CA ARG A 38 -5.05 -0.53 11.00
C ARG A 38 -3.80 0.13 10.41
N LEU A 39 -3.01 0.83 11.22
CA LEU A 39 -1.72 1.39 10.79
C LEU A 39 -0.81 0.31 10.22
N ARG A 40 -0.72 -0.87 10.86
CA ARG A 40 0.09 -1.99 10.35
C ARG A 40 -0.38 -2.50 8.99
N ALA A 41 -1.70 -2.55 8.77
CA ALA A 41 -2.25 -2.92 7.47
C ALA A 41 -1.84 -1.89 6.40
N VAL A 42 -2.00 -0.60 6.70
CA VAL A 42 -1.61 0.51 5.81
C VAL A 42 -0.11 0.47 5.50
N GLU A 43 0.75 0.31 6.50
CA GLU A 43 2.21 0.18 6.34
C GLU A 43 2.56 -1.01 5.43
N THR A 44 1.89 -2.14 5.62
CA THR A 44 2.12 -3.35 4.80
C THR A 44 1.73 -3.12 3.33
N GLU A 45 0.64 -2.39 3.07
CA GLU A 45 0.23 -2.05 1.71
C GLU A 45 1.14 -1.01 1.07
N LEU A 46 1.61 -0.02 1.83
CA LEU A 46 2.61 0.94 1.37
C LEU A 46 3.90 0.25 0.95
N ASP A 47 4.41 -0.68 1.75
CA ASP A 47 5.62 -1.45 1.42
C ASP A 47 5.44 -2.25 0.12
N ARG A 48 4.28 -2.88 -0.09
CA ARG A 48 3.97 -3.59 -1.33
C ARG A 48 3.94 -2.65 -2.53
N CYS A 49 3.33 -1.47 -2.39
CA CYS A 49 3.28 -0.47 -3.46
C CYS A 49 4.69 0.01 -3.83
N TRP A 50 5.52 0.30 -2.83
CA TRP A 50 6.91 0.70 -3.04
C TRP A 50 7.76 -0.39 -3.69
N ASP A 51 7.62 -1.65 -3.27
CA ASP A 51 8.34 -2.76 -3.88
C ASP A 51 7.93 -3.00 -5.32
N LEU A 52 6.65 -2.83 -5.65
CA LEU A 52 6.17 -2.89 -7.03
C LEU A 52 6.77 -1.78 -7.90
N LEU A 53 6.77 -0.54 -7.42
CA LEU A 53 7.39 0.58 -8.15
C LEU A 53 8.90 0.35 -8.35
N ARG A 54 9.58 -0.18 -7.32
CA ARG A 54 11.01 -0.51 -7.39
C ARG A 54 11.27 -1.64 -8.40
N GLN A 55 10.46 -2.70 -8.40
CA GLN A 55 10.56 -3.80 -9.35
C GLN A 55 10.38 -3.32 -10.79
N ARG A 56 9.38 -2.46 -11.02
CA ARG A 56 9.11 -1.87 -12.33
C ARG A 56 10.25 -1.01 -12.83
N ARG A 57 10.85 -0.22 -11.94
CA ARG A 57 12.02 0.58 -12.25
C ARG A 57 13.21 -0.29 -12.62
N ALA A 58 13.46 -1.38 -11.88
CA ALA A 58 14.53 -2.33 -12.17
C ALA A 58 14.34 -3.03 -13.53
N LEU A 59 13.12 -3.42 -13.89
CA LEU A 59 12.83 -4.00 -15.21
C LEU A 59 13.07 -3.00 -16.35
N ARG A 60 12.64 -1.74 -16.15
CA ARG A 60 12.86 -0.66 -17.12
C ARG A 60 14.35 -0.37 -17.33
N ASP A 61 15.15 -0.32 -16.24
CA ASP A 61 16.61 -0.16 -16.31
C ASP A 61 17.30 -1.36 -16.96
N ALA A 62 16.80 -2.58 -16.74
CA ALA A 62 17.31 -3.80 -17.36
C ALA A 62 16.93 -3.94 -18.85
N GLY A 63 16.20 -2.99 -19.44
CA GLY A 63 15.70 -3.07 -20.80
C GLY A 63 14.65 -4.16 -21.02
N SER A 64 14.07 -4.69 -19.95
CA SER A 64 12.97 -5.65 -19.98
C SER A 64 11.63 -4.94 -19.93
N ASP A 65 10.55 -5.65 -20.29
CA ASP A 65 9.22 -5.09 -20.30
C ASP A 65 8.75 -4.73 -18.87
N PRO A 66 8.48 -3.45 -18.55
CA PRO A 66 8.08 -3.00 -17.22
C PRO A 66 6.63 -3.34 -16.85
N ASP A 67 5.84 -3.87 -17.79
CA ASP A 67 4.50 -4.43 -17.56
C ASP A 67 4.58 -5.92 -17.14
N ALA A 68 5.74 -6.58 -17.34
CA ALA A 68 6.02 -7.91 -16.80
C ALA A 68 6.22 -7.92 -15.27
N ALA A 69 6.41 -6.76 -14.65
CA ALA A 69 6.27 -6.59 -13.21
C ALA A 69 4.80 -6.70 -12.84
N SER A 70 4.33 -7.93 -12.72
CA SER A 70 3.04 -8.21 -12.13
C SER A 70 3.21 -8.10 -10.61
N ALA A 71 2.38 -7.26 -9.96
CA ALA A 71 2.09 -7.43 -8.55
C ALA A 71 1.81 -8.92 -8.36
N ARG A 72 2.58 -9.61 -7.52
CA ARG A 72 2.28 -11.02 -7.23
C ARG A 72 0.77 -11.10 -6.96
N PRO A 73 0.02 -11.95 -7.67
CA PRO A 73 -1.43 -11.98 -7.52
C PRO A 73 -1.72 -12.11 -6.02
N ALA A 74 -2.60 -11.25 -5.52
CA ALA A 74 -3.03 -11.19 -4.13
C ALA A 74 -3.81 -12.46 -3.69
N ASP A 75 -3.56 -13.60 -4.33
CA ASP A 75 -4.12 -14.91 -4.04
C ASP A 75 -3.37 -15.61 -2.89
N GLN A 76 -2.48 -14.91 -2.20
CA GLN A 76 -1.80 -15.40 -0.98
C GLN A 76 -1.65 -14.32 0.10
N VAL A 77 -2.68 -13.48 0.25
CA VAL A 77 -2.87 -12.73 1.49
C VAL A 77 -4.32 -12.92 1.92
N GLU A 78 -4.70 -14.19 2.11
CA GLU A 78 -5.68 -14.52 3.13
C GLU A 78 -5.22 -13.89 4.45
N GLY A 79 -6.07 -13.08 5.07
CA GLY A 79 -6.00 -12.93 6.53
C GLY A 79 -5.96 -11.54 7.14
N TYR A 80 -6.44 -10.47 6.49
CA TYR A 80 -6.70 -9.20 7.21
C TYR A 80 -8.06 -8.55 6.88
N LEU A 81 -9.10 -9.37 6.78
CA LEU A 81 -10.45 -8.95 7.16
C LEU A 81 -10.95 -9.90 8.26
N GLY A 82 -10.79 -9.48 9.51
CA GLY A 82 -11.35 -10.08 10.71
C GLY A 82 -11.54 -8.98 11.73
#